data_AF-A0A2V7X7A2-F1
#
_entry.id   AF-A0A2V7X7A2-F1
#
_cell.length_a   1.000
_cell.length_b   1.000
_cell.length_c   1.000
_cell.angle_alpha   90.00
_cell.angle_beta   90.00
_cell.angle_gamma   90.00
#
_symmetry.space_group_name_H-M   'P 1'
#
loop_
_entity.id
_entity.type
_entity.pdbx_description
1 polymer ?
#
loop_
_entity_poly.entity_id
_entity_poly.type
_entity_poly.pdbx_seq_one_letter_code
_entity_poly.pdbx_strand_id
1 'polypeptide(L)'
;MLASVGLPLLNGFVGEFLVLSGAFQAKPLYGILAATGVIWSACYLLWMFQRVFYGKVTHPVNNSIGDLIGFEKAAIWPCAAAALVMGVAPIMWLAAIDPAVQAALTPFAQVVSKVVVQ
;
A
#
# COMPACT_ATOMS: atom_id res chain seq x y z
N MET A 1 1.10 -9.70 2.52
CA MET A 1 1.41 -10.04 1.12
C MET A 1 0.34 -9.52 0.17
N LEU A 2 -0.91 -9.99 0.23
CA LEU A 2 -1.98 -9.51 -0.68
C LEU A 2 -2.29 -8.02 -0.54
N ALA A 3 -2.26 -7.48 0.69
CA ALA A 3 -2.40 -6.03 0.92
C ALA A 3 -1.27 -5.19 0.30
N SER A 4 -0.08 -5.76 0.14
CA SER A 4 1.08 -5.10 -0.47
C SER A 4 1.14 -5.23 -2.00
N VAL A 5 0.32 -6.11 -2.60
CA VAL A 5 0.22 -6.25 -4.07
C VAL A 5 -0.70 -5.20 -4.68
N GLY A 6 -1.36 -4.38 -3.85
CA GLY A 6 -2.36 -3.44 -4.32
C GLY A 6 -3.63 -4.15 -4.80
N LEU A 7 -4.04 -5.23 -4.12
CA LEU A 7 -5.33 -5.85 -4.43
C LEU A 7 -6.45 -4.81 -4.24
N PRO A 8 -7.38 -4.66 -5.20
CA PRO A 8 -8.58 -3.85 -4.99
C PRO A 8 -9.28 -4.31 -3.70
N LEU A 9 -9.81 -3.37 -2.90
CA LEU A 9 -10.37 -3.55 -1.54
C LEU A 9 -9.38 -3.58 -0.36
N LEU A 10 -8.06 -3.48 -0.55
CA LEU A 10 -7.11 -3.37 0.56
C LEU A 10 -6.52 -1.96 0.69
N ASN A 11 -6.10 -1.61 1.90
CA ASN A 11 -5.61 -0.27 2.23
C ASN A 11 -4.44 0.23 1.35
N GLY A 12 -3.52 -0.66 0.97
CA GLY A 12 -2.35 -0.33 0.16
C GLY A 12 -2.73 0.17 -1.24
N PHE A 13 -3.76 -0.43 -1.85
CA PHE A 13 -4.22 -0.04 -3.18
C PHE A 13 -4.80 1.39 -3.19
N VAL A 14 -5.62 1.73 -2.20
CA VAL A 14 -6.23 3.06 -2.12
C VAL A 14 -5.15 4.14 -1.99
N GLY A 15 -4.15 3.92 -1.14
CA GLY A 15 -3.03 4.85 -0.97
C GLY A 15 -2.21 5.01 -2.24
N GLU A 16 -1.80 3.91 -2.87
CA GLU A 16 -1.00 3.93 -4.10
C GLU A 16 -1.76 4.58 -5.27
N PHE A 17 -3.07 4.34 -5.38
CA PHE A 17 -3.90 4.94 -6.41
C PHE A 17 -4.01 6.46 -6.25
N LEU A 18 -4.22 6.96 -5.02
CA LEU A 18 -4.28 8.39 -4.73
C LEU A 18 -2.94 9.07 -5.02
N VAL A 19 -1.82 8.44 -4.65
CA VAL A 19 -0.47 8.93 -4.93
C VAL A 19 -0.21 8.99 -6.43
N LEU A 20 -0.57 7.94 -7.19
CA LEU A 20 -0.44 7.93 -8.64
C LEU A 20 -1.29 9.03 -9.29
N SER A 21 -2.55 9.18 -8.87
CA SER A 21 -3.45 10.23 -9.38
C SER A 21 -2.86 11.62 -9.15
N GLY A 22 -2.34 11.90 -7.95
CA GLY A 22 -1.66 13.16 -7.64
C GLY A 22 -0.39 13.37 -8.47
N ALA A 23 0.42 12.32 -8.67
CA ALA A 23 1.63 12.39 -9.48
C ALA A 23 1.33 12.68 -10.95
N PHE A 24 0.29 12.07 -11.52
CA PHE A 24 -0.16 12.34 -12.89
C PHE A 24 -0.65 13.78 -13.07
N GLN A 25 -1.37 14.32 -12.09
CA GLN A 25 -1.81 15.71 -12.10
C GLN A 25 -0.64 16.70 -12.00
N ALA A 26 0.40 16.36 -11.23
CA ALA A 26 1.58 17.21 -11.09
C ALA A 26 2.46 17.20 -12.34
N LYS A 27 2.96 16.03 -12.76
CA LYS A 27 3.67 15.84 -14.04
C LYS A 27 3.50 14.40 -14.55
N PRO A 28 3.00 14.18 -15.78
CA PRO A 28 2.79 12.85 -16.34
C PRO A 28 4.02 11.93 -16.32
N LEU A 29 5.23 12.50 -16.49
CA LEU A 29 6.48 11.73 -16.44
C LEU A 29 6.69 11.00 -15.12
N TYR A 30 6.41 11.66 -13.99
CA TYR A 30 6.53 11.03 -12.67
C TYR A 30 5.44 9.99 -12.42
N GLY A 31 4.22 10.23 -12.92
CA GLY A 31 3.14 9.25 -12.89
C GLY A 31 3.50 7.96 -13.64
N ILE A 32 4.11 8.07 -14.82
CA ILE A 32 4.58 6.92 -15.61
C ILE A 32 5.67 6.14 -14.86
N LEU A 33 6.69 6.83 -14.34
CA LEU A 33 7.75 6.17 -13.58
C LEU A 33 7.21 5.45 -12.33
N ALA A 34 6.32 6.11 -11.57
CA ALA A 34 5.68 5.51 -10.41
C ALA A 34 4.83 4.28 -10.80
N ALA A 35 4.06 4.35 -11.89
CA ALA A 35 3.26 3.23 -12.38
C ALA A 35 4.13 2.02 -12.76
N THR A 36 5.29 2.24 -13.40
CA THR A 36 6.23 1.14 -13.70
C THR A 36 6.76 0.47 -12.43
N GLY A 37 7.03 1.25 -11.38
CA GLY A 37 7.45 0.72 -10.08
C GLY A 37 6.38 -0.17 -9.43
N VAL A 38 5.11 0.25 -9.49
CA VAL A 38 3.97 -0.55 -8.99
C VAL A 38 3.86 -1.88 -9.74
N ILE A 39 3.98 -1.87 -11.08
CA ILE A 39 3.96 -3.09 -11.89
C ILE A 39 5.08 -4.04 -11.49
N TRP A 40 6.30 -3.52 -11.28
CA TRP A 40 7.44 -4.37 -10.90
C TRP A 40 7.27 -4.97 -9.50
N SER A 41 6.76 -4.18 -8.55
CA SER A 41 6.41 -4.64 -7.21
C SER A 41 5.39 -5.78 -7.24
N ALA A 42 4.33 -5.63 -8.05
CA ALA A 42 3.32 -6.67 -8.22
C ALA A 42 3.92 -7.96 -8.81
N CYS A 43 4.75 -7.84 -9.86
CA CYS A 43 5.46 -8.99 -10.46
C CYS A 43 6.33 -9.73 -9.45
N TYR A 44 7.14 -9.01 -8.66
CA TYR A 44 8.00 -9.61 -7.63
C TYR A 44 7.18 -10.33 -6.56
N LEU A 45 6.09 -9.72 -6.09
CA LEU A 45 5.24 -10.31 -5.05
C LEU A 45 4.50 -11.55 -5.53
N LEU A 46 3.98 -11.55 -6.76
CA LEU A 46 3.35 -12.73 -7.36
C LEU A 46 4.36 -13.86 -7.54
N TRP A 47 5.56 -13.54 -8.03
CA TRP A 47 6.65 -14.50 -8.16
C TRP A 47 7.05 -15.10 -6.80
N MET A 48 7.18 -14.26 -5.76
CA MET A 48 7.46 -14.72 -4.40
C MET A 48 6.32 -15.60 -3.87
N PHE A 49 5.06 -15.17 -4.02
CA PHE A 49 3.89 -15.93 -3.57
C PHE A 49 3.87 -17.33 -4.19
N GLN A 50 4.15 -17.44 -5.49
CA GLN A 50 4.26 -18.73 -6.17
C GLN A 50 5.33 -19.63 -5.54
N ARG A 51 6.53 -19.08 -5.24
CA ARG A 51 7.63 -19.88 -4.68
C ARG A 51 7.43 -20.26 -3.22
N VAL A 52 6.79 -19.40 -2.42
CA VAL A 52 6.58 -19.62 -0.99
C VAL A 52 5.43 -20.60 -0.73
N PHE A 53 4.30 -20.44 -1.42
CA PHE A 53 3.11 -21.26 -1.16
C PHE A 53 3.02 -22.51 -2.04
N TYR A 54 3.45 -22.45 -3.29
CA TYR A 54 3.36 -23.57 -4.25
C TYR A 54 4.72 -24.24 -4.53
N GLY A 55 5.79 -23.77 -3.89
CA GLY A 55 7.12 -24.38 -4.00
C GLY A 55 7.20 -25.73 -3.27
N LYS A 56 8.13 -26.59 -3.71
CA LYS A 56 8.45 -27.83 -2.98
C LYS A 56 9.16 -27.47 -1.68
N VAL A 57 8.78 -28.14 -0.59
CA VAL A 57 9.46 -28.00 0.71
C VAL A 57 10.89 -28.54 0.57
N THR A 58 11.88 -27.65 0.69
CA THR A 58 13.29 -27.99 0.50
C THR A 58 13.97 -28.51 1.76
N HIS A 59 13.44 -28.18 2.94
CA HIS A 59 13.98 -28.56 4.23
C HIS A 59 13.00 -29.47 4.97
N PRO A 60 13.39 -30.71 5.35
CA PRO A 60 12.48 -31.67 5.97
C PRO A 60 11.94 -31.22 7.32
N VAL A 61 12.66 -30.32 8.02
CA VAL A 61 12.23 -29.70 9.29
C VAL A 61 10.96 -28.85 9.12
N ASN A 62 10.70 -28.32 7.93
CA ASN A 62 9.52 -27.48 7.70
C ASN A 62 8.23 -28.31 7.65
N ASN A 63 8.31 -29.63 7.45
CA ASN A 63 7.14 -30.51 7.46
C ASN A 63 6.59 -30.77 8.87
N SER A 64 7.38 -30.48 9.92
CA SER A 64 6.96 -30.67 11.31
C SER A 64 6.51 -29.39 12.00
N ILE A 65 6.39 -28.27 11.26
CA ILE A 65 5.92 -27.00 11.81
C ILE A 65 4.40 -27.10 11.99
N GLY A 66 3.93 -26.90 13.23
CA GLY A 66 2.51 -26.87 13.54
C GLY A 66 1.81 -25.60 13.06
N ASP A 67 0.49 -25.68 12.93
CA ASP A 67 -0.34 -24.54 12.57
C ASP A 67 -0.36 -23.46 13.67
N LEU A 68 -0.75 -22.24 13.26
CA LEU A 68 -0.86 -21.08 14.16
C LEU A 68 -1.76 -21.37 15.35
N ILE A 69 -1.26 -21.09 16.56
CA ILE A 69 -2.01 -21.18 17.81
C ILE A 69 -3.02 -20.03 17.93
N GLY A 70 -4.03 -20.19 18.80
CA GLY A 70 -5.13 -19.22 18.93
C GLY A 70 -4.68 -17.79 19.24
N PHE A 71 -3.61 -17.61 20.02
CA PHE A 71 -3.05 -16.30 20.33
C PHE A 71 -2.36 -15.64 19.12
N GLU A 72 -1.64 -16.41 18.30
CA GLU A 72 -1.03 -15.90 17.08
C GLU A 72 -2.10 -15.45 16.08
N LYS A 73 -3.20 -16.22 15.97
CA LYS A 73 -4.37 -15.84 15.18
C LYS A 73 -5.01 -14.56 15.70
N ALA A 74 -5.16 -14.42 17.02
CA ALA A 74 -5.73 -13.22 17.64
C ALA A 74 -4.85 -11.97 17.46
N ALA A 75 -3.53 -12.12 17.28
CA ALA A 75 -2.64 -11.01 16.96
C ALA A 75 -2.74 -10.58 15.48
N ILE A 76 -2.92 -11.52 14.56
CA ILE A 76 -2.93 -11.26 13.12
C ILE A 76 -4.31 -10.76 12.64
N TRP A 77 -5.39 -11.30 13.19
CA TRP A 77 -6.75 -11.00 12.74
C TRP A 77 -7.14 -9.52 12.83
N PRO A 78 -6.88 -8.80 13.94
CA PRO A 78 -7.22 -7.38 14.04
C PRO A 78 -6.52 -6.54 12.96
N CYS A 79 -5.24 -6.83 12.67
CA CYS A 79 -4.50 -6.17 11.61
C CYS A 79 -5.08 -6.44 10.23
N ALA A 80 -5.48 -7.69 9.95
CA ALA A 80 -6.12 -8.06 8.68
C ALA A 80 -7.50 -7.39 8.53
N ALA A 81 -8.30 -7.37 9.61
CA ALA A 81 -9.59 -6.70 9.64
C ALA A 81 -9.44 -5.19 9.43
N ALA A 82 -8.49 -4.54 10.10
CA ALA A 82 -8.20 -3.12 9.91
C ALA A 82 -7.77 -2.81 8.46
N ALA A 83 -6.90 -3.64 7.87
CA ALA A 83 -6.47 -3.46 6.48
C ALA A 83 -7.63 -3.57 5.48
N LEU A 84 -8.60 -4.46 5.75
CA LEU A 84 -9.81 -4.60 4.96
C LEU A 84 -10.76 -3.41 5.13
N VAL A 85 -11.04 -3.01 6.39
CA VAL A 85 -11.92 -1.87 6.69
C VAL A 85 -11.37 -0.58 6.06
N MET A 86 -10.06 -0.36 6.16
CA MET A 86 -9.38 0.78 5.53
C MET A 86 -9.48 0.76 4.00
N GLY A 87 -9.47 -0.42 3.37
CA GLY A 87 -9.60 -0.53 1.92
C GLY A 87 -11.05 -0.43 1.42
N VAL A 88 -12.02 -0.96 2.15
CA VAL A 88 -13.45 -0.94 1.79
C VAL A 88 -14.08 0.42 2.08
N ALA A 89 -13.73 1.05 3.20
CA ALA A 89 -14.25 2.35 3.62
C ALA A 89 -13.11 3.37 3.80
N PRO A 90 -12.41 3.77 2.73
CA PRO A 90 -11.25 4.67 2.85
C PRO A 90 -11.61 6.08 3.30
N ILE A 91 -12.84 6.53 3.00
CA ILE A 91 -13.33 7.89 3.28
C ILE A 91 -13.27 8.22 4.78
N MET A 92 -13.51 7.25 5.66
CA MET A 92 -13.46 7.48 7.12
C MET A 92 -12.06 7.91 7.59
N TRP A 93 -11.02 7.43 6.93
CA TRP A 93 -9.63 7.74 7.24
C TRP A 93 -9.19 9.02 6.53
N LEU A 94 -9.55 9.16 5.25
CA LEU A 94 -9.20 10.34 4.46
C LEU A 94 -9.82 11.61 5.04
N ALA A 95 -11.09 11.58 5.45
CA ALA A 95 -11.75 12.73 6.06
C ALA A 95 -11.09 13.20 7.37
N ALA A 96 -10.42 12.31 8.09
CA ALA A 96 -9.66 12.66 9.29
C ALA A 96 -8.28 13.27 8.96
N ILE A 97 -7.70 12.91 7.81
CA ILE A 97 -6.36 13.34 7.37
C ILE A 97 -6.44 14.66 6.59
N ASP A 98 -7.51 14.87 5.81
CA ASP A 98 -7.68 16.02 4.92
C ASP A 98 -7.44 17.38 5.61
N PRO A 99 -7.96 17.68 6.82
CA PRO A 99 -7.72 18.97 7.47
C PRO A 99 -6.24 19.23 7.78
N ALA A 100 -5.52 18.19 8.20
CA ALA A 100 -4.09 18.29 8.50
C ALA A 100 -3.27 18.50 7.22
N VAL A 101 -3.65 17.85 6.12
CA VAL A 101 -3.01 18.04 4.81
C VAL A 101 -3.23 19.46 4.30
N GLN A 102 -4.44 20.01 4.40
CA GLN A 102 -4.72 21.39 3.98
C GLN A 102 -3.90 22.41 4.80
N ALA A 103 -3.81 22.21 6.12
CA ALA A 103 -2.98 23.06 6.97
C ALA A 103 -1.49 23.00 6.59
N ALA A 104 -0.99 21.84 6.16
CA ALA A 104 0.40 21.67 5.74
C ALA A 104 0.69 22.22 4.32
N LEU A 105 -0.28 22.15 3.40
CA LEU A 105 -0.11 22.59 2.01
C LEU A 105 -0.22 24.10 1.84
N THR A 106 -1.02 24.78 2.67
CA THR A 106 -1.26 26.23 2.55
C THR A 106 0.04 27.06 2.63
N PRO A 107 0.95 26.83 3.60
CA PRO A 107 2.24 27.51 3.65
C PRO A 107 3.18 27.10 2.50
N PHE A 108 3.15 25.83 2.10
CA PHE A 108 4.04 25.27 1.09
C PHE A 108 3.74 25.85 -0.31
N ALA A 109 2.45 25.99 -0.64
CA ALA A 109 2.01 26.60 -1.89
C ALA A 109 2.50 28.05 -2.03
N GLN A 110 2.49 28.83 -0.94
CA GLN A 110 2.96 30.22 -0.92
C GLN A 110 4.47 30.35 -1.10
N VAL A 111 5.25 29.37 -0.63
CA VAL A 111 6.71 29.34 -0.80
C VAL A 111 7.07 28.93 -2.23
N VAL A 112 6.44 27.88 -2.75
CA VAL A 112 6.69 27.41 -4.12
C VAL A 112 6.30 28.48 -5.15
N SER A 113 5.19 29.18 -4.97
CA SER A 113 4.80 30.27 -5.89
C SER A 113 5.80 31.42 -5.90
N LYS A 114 6.47 31.71 -4.78
CA LYS A 114 7.51 32.76 -4.72
C LYS A 114 8.82 32.34 -5.39
N VAL A 115 9.15 31.05 -5.36
CA VAL A 115 10.40 30.51 -5.95
C VAL A 115 10.26 30.22 -7.44
N VAL A 116 9.06 29.88 -7.93
CA VAL A 116 8.81 29.56 -9.35
C VAL A 116 8.51 30.80 -10.20
N VAL A 117 8.07 31.90 -9.58
CA VAL A 117 7.73 33.17 -10.28
C VAL A 117 8.91 34.17 -10.33
N GLN A 118 10.05 33.85 -9.71
CA GLN A 118 11.33 34.56 -9.91
C GLN A 118 12.20 33.82 -10.92
#